data_AF-A0AAV9S6H2-F1
#
_entry.id   AF-A0AAV9S6H2-F1
#
_cell.length_a   1.000
_cell.length_b   1.000
_cell.length_c   1.000
_cell.angle_alpha   90.00
_cell.angle_beta   90.00
_cell.angle_gamma   90.00
#
_symmetry.space_group_name_H-M   'P 1'
#
loop_
_entity.id
_entity.type
_entity.pdbx_description
1 polymer ?
#
loop_
_entity_poly.entity_id
_entity_poly.type
_entity_poly.pdbx_seq_one_letter_code
_entity_poly.pdbx_strand_id
1 'polypeptide(L)'
;MAAPVGDAGEFESWLNDRLDSLEVDREVYGAYILGILKEEESDEEKEDALQGIFSAFLDEDTIDEVCKQIINHWKECCNRLAARQNNDDAEVQAIASMIEKQAQIVVKQKELSEDTEAEGEPPAGNEVPGSDRSLFRNTNVEEVLNRQKQKRDQAREDAQKKKETDKMQREKDKLAKQDRKEKEKKRTQKGERKR
;
A
#
# COMPACT_ATOMS: atom_id res chain seq x y z
N MET A 1 -9.68 0.95 -24.30
CA MET A 1 -9.16 1.41 -22.98
C MET A 1 -8.13 0.39 -22.55
N ALA A 2 -6.85 0.61 -22.85
CA ALA A 2 -5.78 -0.25 -22.37
C ALA A 2 -5.55 0.06 -20.88
N ALA A 3 -5.52 -0.98 -20.04
CA ALA A 3 -5.19 -0.84 -18.63
C ALA A 3 -3.77 -0.26 -18.49
N PRO A 4 -3.47 0.54 -17.46
CA PRO A 4 -2.09 0.91 -17.17
C PRO A 4 -1.38 -0.39 -16.80
N VAL A 5 -0.60 -0.93 -17.74
CA VAL A 5 0.38 -1.96 -17.43
C VAL A 5 1.25 -1.33 -16.36
N GLY A 6 1.16 -1.84 -15.14
CA GLY A 6 1.89 -1.29 -14.01
C GLY A 6 3.37 -1.17 -14.37
N ASP A 7 4.04 -0.13 -13.91
CA ASP A 7 5.44 0.22 -14.23
C ASP A 7 6.43 -0.97 -14.13
N ALA A 8 6.12 -1.99 -13.32
CA ALA A 8 6.81 -3.28 -13.29
C ALA A 8 6.89 -3.98 -14.66
N GLY A 9 5.88 -3.80 -15.51
CA GLY A 9 5.81 -4.29 -16.89
C GLY A 9 6.78 -3.60 -17.84
N GLU A 10 7.23 -2.39 -17.53
CA GLU A 10 8.18 -1.65 -18.38
C GLU A 10 9.60 -2.18 -18.19
N PHE A 11 10.00 -2.46 -16.94
CA PHE A 11 11.22 -3.20 -16.65
C PHE A 11 11.15 -4.65 -17.16
N GLU A 12 10.03 -5.35 -16.95
CA GLU A 12 9.83 -6.71 -17.49
C GLU A 12 9.97 -6.74 -19.01
N SER A 13 9.37 -5.77 -19.71
CA SER A 13 9.53 -5.64 -21.16
C SER A 13 10.98 -5.44 -21.56
N TRP A 14 11.71 -4.56 -20.87
CA TRP A 14 13.13 -4.33 -21.16
C TRP A 14 13.99 -5.58 -20.87
N LEU A 15 13.75 -6.24 -19.74
CA LEU A 15 14.45 -7.45 -19.36
C LEU A 15 14.21 -8.56 -20.39
N ASN A 16 12.97 -8.70 -20.85
CA ASN A 16 12.61 -9.68 -21.87
C ASN A 16 13.31 -9.41 -23.22
N ASP A 17 13.37 -8.15 -23.66
CA ASP A 17 14.08 -7.74 -24.89
C ASP A 17 15.60 -7.96 -24.77
N ARG A 18 16.14 -7.68 -23.57
CA ARG A 18 17.55 -7.93 -23.27
C ARG A 18 17.89 -9.42 -23.26
N LEU A 19 17.02 -10.26 -22.69
CA LEU A 19 17.19 -11.72 -22.71
C LEU A 19 17.08 -12.29 -24.13
N ASP A 20 16.15 -11.78 -24.94
CA ASP A 20 16.00 -12.17 -26.35
C ASP A 20 17.28 -11.83 -27.16
N SER A 21 17.86 -10.65 -26.93
CA SER A 21 19.13 -10.23 -27.54
C SER A 21 20.32 -11.10 -27.14
N LEU A 22 20.27 -11.73 -25.97
CA LEU A 22 21.28 -12.65 -25.46
C LEU A 22 20.97 -14.12 -25.79
N GLU A 23 19.90 -14.38 -26.56
CA GLU A 23 19.37 -15.71 -26.88
C GLU A 23 19.03 -16.57 -25.63
N VAL A 24 18.70 -15.90 -24.52
CA VAL A 24 18.30 -16.53 -23.26
C VAL A 24 16.77 -16.62 -23.18
N ASP A 25 16.25 -17.77 -22.77
CA ASP A 25 14.81 -18.02 -22.70
C ASP A 25 14.11 -17.13 -21.66
N ARG A 26 13.33 -16.15 -22.12
CA ARG A 26 12.62 -15.21 -21.25
C ARG A 26 11.51 -15.83 -20.42
N GLU A 27 10.89 -16.93 -20.87
CA GLU A 27 9.78 -17.56 -20.14
C GLU A 27 10.29 -18.30 -18.91
N VAL A 28 11.50 -18.85 -19.00
CA VAL A 28 12.18 -19.52 -17.89
C VAL A 28 12.88 -18.51 -16.99
N TYR A 29 13.69 -17.61 -17.56
CA TYR A 29 14.59 -16.75 -16.78
C TYR A 29 13.97 -15.41 -16.40
N GLY A 30 13.01 -14.87 -17.15
CA GLY A 30 12.43 -13.55 -16.88
C GLY A 30 11.75 -13.46 -15.52
N ALA A 31 10.86 -14.41 -15.21
CA ALA A 31 10.18 -14.45 -13.90
C ALA A 31 11.13 -14.79 -12.75
N TYR A 32 12.14 -15.63 -13.00
CA TYR A 32 13.12 -16.05 -12.00
C TYR A 32 14.06 -14.88 -11.61
N ILE A 33 14.63 -14.20 -12.60
CA ILE A 33 15.47 -13.01 -12.40
C ILE A 33 14.69 -11.94 -11.65
N LEU A 34 13.42 -11.73 -12.01
CA LEU A 34 12.58 -10.74 -11.35
C LEU A 34 12.24 -11.11 -9.90
N GLY A 35 12.15 -12.41 -9.60
CA GLY A 35 12.05 -12.92 -8.24
C GLY A 35 13.30 -12.60 -7.42
N ILE A 36 14.48 -12.92 -7.95
CA ILE A 36 15.78 -12.63 -7.32
C ILE A 36 15.92 -11.14 -7.01
N LEU A 37 15.65 -10.27 -7.99
CA LEU A 37 15.80 -8.82 -7.81
C LEU A 37 14.86 -8.23 -6.75
N LYS A 38 13.71 -8.88 -6.49
CA LYS A 38 12.73 -8.50 -5.46
C LYS A 38 13.03 -9.09 -4.09
N GLU A 39 13.54 -10.31 -4.04
CA GLU A 39 13.77 -11.04 -2.79
C GLU A 39 15.07 -10.62 -2.11
N GLU A 40 16.10 -10.31 -2.89
CA GLU A 40 17.42 -10.02 -2.34
C GLU A 40 17.57 -8.54 -1.95
N GLU A 41 18.20 -8.31 -0.79
CA GLU A 41 18.32 -6.99 -0.18
C GLU A 41 19.64 -6.29 -0.57
N SER A 42 20.68 -7.07 -0.92
CA SER A 42 21.98 -6.55 -1.38
C SER A 42 22.16 -6.66 -2.89
N ASP A 43 22.92 -5.74 -3.47
CA ASP A 43 23.28 -5.79 -4.89
C ASP A 43 24.31 -6.89 -5.18
N GLU A 44 25.18 -7.19 -4.21
CA GLU A 44 26.23 -8.21 -4.31
C GLU A 44 25.63 -9.62 -4.46
N GLU A 45 24.58 -9.93 -3.68
CA GLU A 45 23.90 -11.23 -3.75
C GLU A 45 23.12 -11.38 -5.07
N LYS A 46 22.50 -10.29 -5.55
CA LYS A 46 21.84 -10.24 -6.87
C LYS A 46 22.84 -10.49 -8.00
N GLU A 47 24.01 -9.88 -7.91
CA GLU A 47 25.06 -10.03 -8.91
C GLU A 47 25.58 -11.46 -8.94
N ASP A 48 25.84 -12.08 -7.78
CA ASP A 48 26.24 -13.49 -7.68
C ASP A 48 25.19 -14.45 -8.26
N ALA A 49 23.90 -14.22 -7.95
CA ALA A 49 22.81 -15.04 -8.46
C ALA A 49 22.63 -14.89 -9.98
N LEU A 50 22.73 -13.66 -10.50
CA LEU A 50 22.67 -13.38 -11.93
C LEU A 50 23.89 -13.94 -12.67
N GLN A 51 25.09 -13.80 -12.09
CA GLN A 51 26.31 -14.41 -12.60
C GLN A 51 26.15 -15.93 -12.71
N GLY A 52 25.57 -16.58 -11.69
CA GLY A 52 25.27 -18.01 -11.74
C GLY A 52 24.37 -18.40 -12.92
N ILE A 53 23.33 -17.62 -13.20
CA ILE A 53 22.44 -17.84 -14.34
C ILE A 53 23.17 -17.66 -15.67
N PHE A 54 23.83 -16.50 -15.84
CA PHE A 54 24.43 -16.11 -17.11
C PHE A 54 25.76 -16.82 -17.40
N SER A 55 26.43 -17.40 -16.40
CA SER A 55 27.64 -18.23 -16.58
C SER A 55 27.44 -19.45 -17.46
N ALA A 56 26.19 -19.92 -17.60
CA ALA A 56 25.86 -21.03 -18.49
C ALA A 56 25.76 -20.60 -19.97
N PHE A 57 25.68 -19.29 -20.25
CA PHE A 57 25.31 -18.76 -21.57
C PHE A 57 26.31 -17.76 -22.14
N LEU A 58 27.05 -17.05 -21.29
CA LEU A 58 27.89 -15.91 -21.65
C LEU A 58 29.32 -16.08 -21.11
N ASP A 59 30.26 -15.32 -21.66
CA ASP A 59 31.66 -15.28 -21.20
C ASP A 59 31.81 -14.37 -19.98
N GLU A 60 32.78 -14.66 -19.11
CA GLU A 60 33.02 -14.00 -17.81
C GLU A 60 33.02 -12.46 -17.89
N ASP A 61 33.68 -11.89 -18.89
CA ASP A 61 33.75 -10.44 -19.11
C ASP A 61 32.39 -9.81 -19.50
N THR A 62 31.55 -10.56 -20.21
CA THR A 62 30.23 -10.10 -20.68
C THR A 62 29.14 -10.26 -19.63
N ILE A 63 29.27 -11.25 -18.74
CA ILE A 63 28.33 -11.49 -17.65
C ILE A 63 28.31 -10.30 -16.69
N ASP A 64 29.48 -9.84 -16.24
CA ASP A 64 29.61 -8.71 -15.33
C ASP A 64 28.92 -7.45 -15.86
N GLU A 65 29.10 -7.16 -17.15
CA GLU A 65 28.45 -6.02 -17.79
C GLU A 65 26.93 -6.17 -17.84
N VAL A 66 26.43 -7.37 -18.16
CA VAL A 66 24.98 -7.66 -18.23
C VAL A 66 24.35 -7.60 -16.84
N CYS A 67 24.96 -8.21 -15.82
CA CYS A 67 24.48 -8.18 -14.44
C CYS A 67 24.37 -6.74 -13.93
N LYS A 68 25.41 -5.93 -14.10
CA LYS A 68 25.42 -4.51 -13.71
C LYS A 68 24.34 -3.71 -14.45
N GLN A 69 24.13 -3.97 -15.74
CA GLN A 69 23.08 -3.31 -16.51
C GLN A 69 21.68 -3.65 -15.99
N ILE A 70 21.40 -4.93 -15.70
CA ILE A 70 20.11 -5.38 -15.17
C ILE A 70 19.84 -4.74 -13.81
N ILE A 71 20.81 -4.76 -12.90
CA ILE A 71 20.67 -4.16 -11.57
C ILE A 71 20.48 -2.64 -11.67
N ASN A 72 21.21 -1.96 -12.55
CA ASN A 72 21.08 -0.51 -12.73
C ASN A 72 19.72 -0.13 -13.30
N HIS A 73 19.25 -0.84 -14.34
CA HIS A 73 17.90 -0.61 -14.88
C HIS A 73 16.79 -0.92 -13.85
N TRP A 74 16.97 -1.94 -13.02
CA TRP A 74 16.05 -2.23 -11.92
C TRP A 74 16.00 -1.07 -10.93
N LYS A 75 17.16 -0.57 -10.49
CA LYS A 75 17.27 0.60 -9.60
C LYS A 75 16.68 1.85 -10.22
N GLU A 76 16.90 2.09 -11.51
CA GLU A 76 16.34 3.23 -12.22
C GLU A 76 14.81 3.13 -12.28
N CYS A 77 14.26 1.93 -12.53
CA CYS A 77 12.83 1.67 -12.46
C CYS A 77 12.27 1.93 -11.05
N CYS A 78 12.94 1.44 -10.01
CA CYS A 78 12.57 1.69 -8.61
C CYS A 78 12.62 3.18 -8.25
N ASN A 79 13.66 3.89 -8.68
CA ASN A 79 13.81 5.34 -8.43
C ASN A 79 12.74 6.14 -9.17
N ARG A 80 12.41 5.78 -10.41
CA ARG A 80 11.35 6.42 -11.19
C ARG A 80 9.98 6.20 -10.56
N LEU A 81 9.71 4.99 -10.06
CA LEU A 81 8.53 4.67 -9.27
C LEU A 81 8.45 5.51 -8.00
N ALA A 82 9.55 5.61 -7.25
CA ALA A 82 9.62 6.44 -6.06
C ALA A 82 9.40 7.92 -6.38
N ALA A 83 9.99 8.44 -7.47
CA ALA A 83 9.83 9.83 -7.89
C ALA A 83 8.39 10.18 -8.30
N ARG A 84 7.64 9.22 -8.89
CA ARG A 84 6.22 9.40 -9.17
C ARG A 84 5.35 9.34 -7.92
N GLN A 85 5.58 8.37 -7.03
CA GLN A 85 4.85 8.29 -5.76
C GLN A 85 5.00 9.57 -4.92
N ASN A 86 6.18 10.19 -4.91
CA ASN A 86 6.37 11.47 -4.22
C ASN A 86 5.56 12.63 -4.84
N ASN A 87 5.34 12.62 -6.17
CA ASN A 87 4.48 13.62 -6.82
C ASN A 87 3.00 13.37 -6.55
N ASP A 88 2.56 12.11 -6.63
CA ASP A 88 1.16 11.74 -6.35
C ASP A 88 0.81 12.03 -4.87
N ASP A 89 1.74 11.80 -3.93
CA ASP A 89 1.55 12.10 -2.50
C ASP A 89 1.46 13.62 -2.25
N ALA A 90 2.25 14.42 -2.98
CA ALA A 90 2.19 15.88 -2.92
C ALA A 90 0.85 16.45 -3.44
N GLU A 91 0.28 15.87 -4.51
CA GLU A 91 -1.04 16.26 -5.01
C GLU A 91 -2.16 15.86 -4.03
N VAL A 92 -2.11 14.64 -3.48
CA VAL A 92 -3.07 14.19 -2.45
C VAL A 92 -3.00 15.08 -1.20
N GLN A 93 -1.80 15.48 -0.78
CA GLN A 93 -1.61 16.37 0.35
C GLN A 93 -2.11 17.80 0.07
N ALA A 94 -1.98 18.30 -1.16
CA ALA A 94 -2.56 19.57 -1.58
C ALA A 94 -4.10 19.54 -1.55
N ILE A 95 -4.71 18.45 -2.05
CA ILE A 95 -6.17 18.25 -1.99
C ILE A 95 -6.66 18.17 -0.55
N ALA A 96 -5.95 17.44 0.32
CA ALA A 96 -6.27 17.36 1.75
C ALA A 96 -6.26 18.75 2.42
N SER A 97 -5.23 19.57 2.13
CA SER A 97 -5.14 20.93 2.67
C SER A 97 -6.22 21.87 2.12
N MET A 98 -6.65 21.71 0.86
CA MET A 98 -7.77 22.47 0.30
C MET A 98 -9.12 22.11 0.94
N ILE A 99 -9.38 20.82 1.19
CA ILE A 99 -10.61 20.35 1.86
C ILE A 99 -10.65 20.87 3.30
N GLU A 100 -9.52 20.84 4.03
CA GLU A 100 -9.41 21.37 5.39
C GLU A 100 -9.72 22.87 5.45
N LYS A 101 -9.22 23.65 4.49
CA LYS A 101 -9.52 25.08 4.36
C LYS A 101 -11.00 25.34 4.05
N GLN A 102 -11.63 24.53 3.20
CA GLN A 102 -13.07 24.67 2.90
C GLN A 102 -13.94 24.26 4.11
N ALA A 103 -13.54 23.27 4.89
CA ALA A 103 -14.25 22.84 6.09
C ALA A 103 -14.27 23.91 7.20
N GLN A 104 -13.19 24.69 7.37
CA GLN A 104 -13.13 25.80 8.32
C GLN A 104 -14.00 27.00 7.92
N ILE A 105 -14.20 27.24 6.62
CA ILE A 105 -15.04 28.34 6.11
C ILE A 105 -16.52 28.07 6.36
N VAL A 106 -16.98 26.81 6.24
CA VAL A 106 -18.39 26.41 6.46
C VAL A 106 -18.78 26.43 7.95
N VAL A 107 -17.85 26.11 8.87
CA VAL A 107 -18.13 26.15 10.32
C VAL A 107 -18.24 27.61 10.83
N LYS A 108 -17.53 28.57 10.22
CA LYS A 108 -17.59 29.98 10.63
C LYS A 108 -18.92 30.68 10.29
N GLN A 109 -19.75 30.13 9.40
CA GLN A 109 -21.05 30.72 9.03
C GLN A 109 -22.24 30.27 9.92
N LYS A 110 -22.04 29.35 10.87
CA LYS A 110 -23.13 28.87 11.75
C LYS A 110 -23.25 29.63 13.08
N GLU A 111 -22.31 30.50 13.41
CA GLU A 111 -22.25 31.22 14.70
C GLU A 111 -22.80 32.67 14.64
N LEU A 112 -23.70 33.01 13.69
CA LEU A 112 -24.21 34.39 13.52
C LEU A 112 -25.69 34.48 13.02
N SER A 113 -26.56 33.52 13.31
CA SER A 113 -28.00 33.65 12.93
C SER A 113 -29.00 33.03 13.91
N GLU A 114 -28.67 32.97 15.20
CA GLU A 114 -29.67 32.69 16.24
C GLU A 114 -30.04 34.00 16.95
N ASP A 115 -30.92 34.79 16.31
CA ASP A 115 -31.84 35.70 17.00
C ASP A 115 -33.00 36.04 16.05
N THR A 116 -34.15 35.41 16.27
CA THR A 116 -35.49 36.04 16.23
C THR A 116 -36.55 34.95 16.45
N GLU A 117 -37.28 35.15 17.54
CA GLU A 117 -38.54 34.51 17.89
C GLU A 117 -39.54 34.52 16.72
N ALA A 118 -40.29 33.42 16.54
CA ALA A 118 -41.73 33.47 16.28
C ALA A 118 -42.34 32.06 16.32
N GLU A 119 -43.28 31.92 17.26
CA GLU A 119 -44.38 30.95 17.32
C GLU A 119 -44.97 30.49 15.98
N GLY A 120 -45.56 29.29 16.02
CA GLY A 120 -46.87 29.06 15.40
C GLY A 120 -46.91 27.95 14.36
N GLU A 121 -47.69 26.92 14.66
CA GLU A 121 -48.13 25.81 13.80
C GLU A 121 -48.48 26.21 12.36
N PRO A 122 -48.50 25.22 11.45
CA PRO A 122 -49.68 25.11 10.59
C PRO A 122 -50.34 23.72 10.65
N PRO A 123 -51.68 23.66 10.67
CA PRO A 123 -52.45 22.43 10.65
C PRO A 123 -52.63 21.87 9.24
N ALA A 124 -52.79 20.55 9.21
CA ALA A 124 -53.66 19.75 8.35
C ALA A 124 -53.97 20.21 6.91
N GLY A 125 -53.67 19.29 5.97
CA GLY A 125 -54.63 18.89 4.95
C GLY A 125 -54.44 19.54 3.58
N ASN A 126 -53.88 18.79 2.65
CA ASN A 126 -54.46 18.71 1.31
C ASN A 126 -53.98 17.44 0.58
N GLU A 127 -54.83 16.42 0.60
CA GLU A 127 -54.73 15.28 -0.30
C GLU A 127 -55.16 15.73 -1.70
N VAL A 128 -54.29 15.59 -2.70
CA VAL A 128 -54.68 15.58 -4.11
C VAL A 128 -54.17 14.27 -4.71
N PRO A 129 -55.05 13.40 -5.22
CA PRO A 129 -54.68 12.09 -5.72
C PRO A 129 -54.22 12.18 -7.19
N GLY A 130 -53.21 11.37 -7.53
CA GLY A 130 -52.97 10.94 -8.89
C GLY A 130 -51.86 11.68 -9.65
N SER A 131 -50.66 11.13 -9.62
CA SER A 131 -49.93 10.87 -10.86
C SER A 131 -48.86 9.82 -10.61
N ASP A 132 -49.12 8.60 -11.08
CA ASP A 132 -48.14 7.54 -11.30
C ASP A 132 -46.84 8.10 -11.89
N ARG A 133 -45.77 8.17 -11.08
CA ARG A 133 -44.37 8.20 -11.54
C ARG A 133 -43.40 8.18 -10.35
N SER A 134 -43.03 6.96 -9.92
CA SER A 134 -41.61 6.58 -9.73
C SER A 134 -41.52 5.15 -9.18
N LEU A 135 -41.94 4.19 -10.00
CA LEU A 135 -41.73 2.76 -9.78
C LEU A 135 -40.28 2.30 -10.06
N PHE A 136 -39.30 3.22 -10.02
CA PHE A 136 -37.89 2.86 -10.09
C PHE A 136 -37.14 3.65 -9.02
N ARG A 137 -37.05 3.08 -7.81
CA ARG A 137 -35.97 3.43 -6.89
C ARG A 137 -34.66 3.13 -7.63
N ASN A 138 -33.92 4.16 -7.94
CA ASN A 138 -32.63 4.03 -8.57
C ASN A 138 -31.65 3.48 -7.50
N THR A 139 -31.41 2.17 -7.55
CA THR A 139 -30.53 1.41 -6.63
C THR A 139 -29.10 2.00 -6.54
N ASN A 140 -28.72 2.84 -7.50
CA ASN A 140 -27.40 3.45 -7.60
C ASN A 140 -27.14 4.51 -6.50
N VAL A 141 -28.17 5.24 -6.03
CA VAL A 141 -27.98 6.23 -4.94
C VAL A 141 -27.81 5.55 -3.57
N GLU A 142 -28.59 4.50 -3.31
CA GLU A 142 -28.51 3.73 -2.07
C GLU A 142 -27.19 2.94 -2.02
N GLU A 143 -26.75 2.38 -3.15
CA GLU A 143 -25.47 1.67 -3.27
C GLU A 143 -24.26 2.60 -3.08
N VAL A 144 -24.27 3.82 -3.64
CA VAL A 144 -23.19 4.80 -3.43
C VAL A 144 -23.07 5.21 -1.97
N LEU A 145 -24.20 5.49 -1.29
CA LEU A 145 -24.21 5.81 0.13
C LEU A 145 -23.72 4.64 0.99
N ASN A 146 -24.14 3.42 0.66
CA ASN A 146 -23.72 2.23 1.41
C ASN A 146 -22.23 1.91 1.18
N ARG A 147 -21.72 2.12 -0.04
CA ARG A 147 -20.30 1.95 -0.39
C ARG A 147 -19.41 3.00 0.29
N GLN A 148 -19.90 4.24 0.43
CA GLN A 148 -19.19 5.27 1.17
C GLN A 148 -19.16 4.98 2.68
N LYS A 149 -20.27 4.47 3.23
CA LYS A 149 -20.35 4.07 4.64
C LYS A 149 -19.44 2.88 4.95
N GLN A 150 -19.45 1.84 4.11
CA GLN A 150 -18.53 0.70 4.24
C GLN A 150 -17.07 1.12 4.18
N LYS A 151 -16.68 2.03 3.26
CA LYS A 151 -15.29 2.54 3.21
C LYS A 151 -14.88 3.23 4.51
N ARG A 152 -15.78 4.00 5.12
CA ARG A 152 -15.51 4.69 6.39
C ARG A 152 -15.37 3.71 7.55
N ASP A 153 -16.21 2.68 7.58
CA ASP A 153 -16.19 1.68 8.66
C ASP A 153 -14.98 0.75 8.51
N GLN A 154 -14.61 0.34 7.29
CA GLN A 154 -13.39 -0.42 6.98
C GLN A 154 -12.13 0.32 7.45
N ALA A 155 -12.02 1.63 7.17
CA ALA A 155 -10.88 2.42 7.62
C ALA A 155 -10.77 2.51 9.15
N ARG A 156 -11.91 2.50 9.86
CA ARG A 156 -11.92 2.46 11.33
C ARG A 156 -11.47 1.10 11.86
N GLU A 157 -11.92 0.01 11.26
CA GLU A 157 -11.53 -1.35 11.64
C GLU A 157 -10.04 -1.60 11.38
N ASP A 158 -9.50 -1.19 10.23
CA ASP A 158 -8.09 -1.38 9.90
C ASP A 158 -7.17 -0.58 10.84
N ALA A 159 -7.57 0.64 11.24
CA ALA A 159 -6.85 1.43 12.22
C ALA A 159 -6.85 0.79 13.61
N GLN A 160 -7.98 0.22 14.05
CA GLN A 160 -8.07 -0.51 15.30
C GLN A 160 -7.24 -1.80 15.26
N LYS A 161 -7.36 -2.58 14.20
CA LYS A 161 -6.61 -3.82 14.01
C LYS A 161 -5.10 -3.58 13.98
N LYS A 162 -4.63 -2.54 13.28
CA LYS A 162 -3.21 -2.14 13.28
C LYS A 162 -2.72 -1.78 14.68
N LYS A 163 -3.53 -1.06 15.47
CA LYS A 163 -3.22 -0.71 16.86
C LYS A 163 -3.15 -1.94 17.76
N GLU A 164 -4.05 -2.91 17.58
CA GLU A 164 -4.04 -4.17 18.32
C GLU A 164 -2.86 -5.06 17.95
N THR A 165 -2.51 -5.15 16.67
CA THR A 165 -1.34 -5.92 16.23
C THR A 165 -0.03 -5.33 16.75
N ASP A 166 0.13 -4.01 16.76
CA ASP A 166 1.31 -3.35 17.34
C ASP A 166 1.40 -3.61 18.86
N LYS A 167 0.26 -3.54 19.56
CA LYS A 167 0.18 -3.84 21.00
C LYS A 167 0.57 -5.30 21.29
N MET A 168 0.04 -6.26 20.52
CA MET A 168 0.36 -7.68 20.70
C MET A 168 1.84 -7.96 20.43
N GLN A 169 2.43 -7.32 19.42
CA GLN A 169 3.85 -7.49 19.11
C GLN A 169 4.74 -6.98 20.25
N ARG A 170 4.44 -5.80 20.82
CA ARG A 170 5.17 -5.28 21.98
C ARG A 170 5.06 -6.18 23.20
N GLU A 171 3.89 -6.77 23.46
CA GLU A 171 3.71 -7.70 24.58
C GLU A 171 4.48 -9.01 24.35
N LYS A 172 4.45 -9.54 23.13
CA LYS A 172 5.21 -10.74 22.74
C LYS A 172 6.71 -10.55 22.94
N ASP A 173 7.26 -9.42 22.50
CA ASP A 173 8.69 -9.12 22.68
C ASP A 173 9.06 -8.92 24.15
N LYS A 174 8.17 -8.32 24.94
CA LYS A 174 8.37 -8.15 26.39
C LYS A 174 8.39 -9.50 27.11
N LEU A 175 7.49 -10.41 26.75
CA LEU A 175 7.43 -11.76 27.32
C LEU A 175 8.67 -12.58 26.94
N ALA A 176 9.09 -12.52 25.67
CA ALA A 176 10.28 -13.21 25.19
C ALA A 176 11.57 -12.74 25.90
N LYS A 177 11.70 -11.43 26.17
CA LYS A 177 12.80 -10.88 26.96
C LYS A 177 12.78 -11.38 28.41
N GLN A 178 11.60 -11.45 29.03
CA GLN A 178 11.47 -12.00 30.38
C GLN A 178 11.81 -13.49 30.45
N ASP A 179 11.32 -14.29 29.49
CA ASP A 179 11.60 -15.73 29.41
C ASP A 179 13.10 -16.02 29.24
N ARG A 180 13.79 -15.27 28.38
CA ARG A 180 15.26 -15.36 28.24
C ARG A 180 15.97 -15.04 29.55
N LYS A 181 15.59 -13.95 30.21
CA LYS A 181 16.17 -13.53 31.49
C LYS A 181 15.92 -14.56 32.60
N GLU A 182 14.76 -15.21 32.61
CA GLU A 182 14.43 -16.23 33.60
C GLU A 182 15.16 -17.55 33.32
N LYS A 183 15.26 -17.98 32.05
CA LYS A 183 16.05 -19.15 31.64
C LYS A 183 17.52 -18.98 32.00
N GLU A 184 18.09 -17.80 31.80
CA GLU A 184 19.47 -17.48 32.17
C GLU A 184 19.67 -17.55 33.70
N LYS A 185 18.76 -16.95 34.47
CA LYS A 185 18.77 -17.04 35.95
C LYS A 185 18.64 -18.49 36.45
N LYS A 186 17.80 -19.32 35.82
CA LYS A 186 17.68 -20.75 36.15
C LYS A 186 18.94 -21.54 35.81
N ARG A 187 19.66 -21.14 34.75
CA ARG A 187 20.91 -21.78 34.31
C ARG A 187 22.08 -21.46 35.25
N THR A 188 22.19 -20.23 35.74
CA THR A 188 23.25 -19.83 36.67
C THR A 188 23.01 -20.36 38.09
N GLN A 189 21.78 -20.37 38.58
CA GLN A 189 21.45 -20.86 39.93
C GLN A 189 21.60 -22.40 40.08
N LYS A 190 21.44 -23.17 39.00
CA LYS A 190 21.78 -24.62 39.00
C LYS A 190 23.28 -24.90 39.03
N GLY A 191 24.12 -23.94 38.65
CA GLY A 191 25.58 -24.06 38.65
C GLY A 191 26.21 -23.95 40.04
N GLU A 192 25.68 -23.06 40.89
CA GLU A 192 26.17 -22.90 42.27
C GLU A 192 25.71 -24.01 43.21
N ARG A 193 24.51 -24.58 42.99
CA ARG A 193 23.98 -25.67 43.84
C ARG A 193 24.63 -27.04 43.60
N LYS A 194 25.52 -27.14 42.60
CA LYS A 194 26.23 -28.36 42.19
C LYS A 194 27.74 -28.30 42.50
N ARG A 195 28.24 -27.20 43.06
CA ARG A 195 29.60 -27.10 43.62
C ARG A 195 29.56 -27.25 45.13
#